data_AF-A0A9D9NZ99-F1
#
_entry.id   AF-A0A9D9NZ99-F1
#
_cell.length_a   1.000
_cell.length_b   1.000
_cell.length_c   1.000
_cell.angle_alpha   90.00
_cell.angle_beta   90.00
_cell.angle_gamma   90.00
#
_symmetry.space_group_name_H-M   'P 1'
#
loop_
_entity.id
_entity.type
_entity.pdbx_description
1 polymer ?
#
loop_
_entity_poly.entity_id
_entity_poly.type
_entity_poly.pdbx_seq_one_letter_code
_entity_poly.pdbx_strand_id
1 'polypeptide(L)'
;MFVELHLLQHFAPSNLNRDDTGAPKDCYFGGVRRARISSQCIKRAIRTYVQQANLLDVRERAVRTKRLIGEIAARLAQNGKDQSEADRVARILLQSVGIQPMSDQPEKTEYLLFIGEDQIAKLVDIVERYWDTLRQIDPASGEDEQKSGRPKKKKKEAKAALPETISSEVKTVLNAPSAAVDLALFGRMIADVPDGRVDAASQVAHAISTHQVSVEFDYFTAVDDLLPQEKTGADMIGTVEFNSACYYRYANVDIEQLVKNLGGDIDLARKGLAAFLTAAVHAVPTGKQN
;
A
#
# COMPACT_ATOMS: atom_id res chain seq x y z
N MET A 1 3.40 -21.55 -15.56
CA MET A 1 2.28 -22.38 -15.01
C MET A 1 1.37 -21.46 -14.21
N PHE A 2 0.04 -21.56 -14.39
CA PHE A 2 -0.93 -20.78 -13.62
C PHE A 2 -1.63 -21.64 -12.56
N VAL A 3 -1.79 -21.07 -11.37
CA VAL A 3 -2.67 -21.61 -10.32
C VAL A 3 -3.90 -20.71 -10.26
N GLU A 4 -5.07 -21.27 -10.51
CA GLU A 4 -6.35 -20.55 -10.50
C GLU A 4 -7.14 -20.89 -9.24
N LEU A 5 -7.78 -19.88 -8.67
CA LEU A 5 -8.58 -19.99 -7.46
C LEU A 5 -9.98 -19.44 -7.72
N HIS A 6 -10.97 -20.31 -7.52
CA HIS A 6 -12.38 -20.01 -7.66
C HIS A 6 -13.04 -20.24 -6.29
N LEU A 7 -13.59 -19.20 -5.68
CA LEU A 7 -14.30 -19.33 -4.41
C LEU A 7 -15.73 -18.82 -4.53
N LEU A 8 -16.63 -19.54 -3.88
CA LEU A 8 -17.96 -19.06 -3.53
C LEU A 8 -17.99 -18.80 -2.03
N GLN A 9 -18.35 -17.58 -1.64
CA GLN A 9 -18.40 -17.21 -0.23
C GLN A 9 -19.62 -16.34 0.04
N HIS A 10 -20.44 -16.81 0.99
CA HIS A 10 -21.58 -16.05 1.49
C HIS A 10 -21.15 -15.11 2.61
N PHE A 11 -21.63 -13.87 2.56
CA PHE A 11 -21.53 -12.92 3.66
C PHE A 11 -22.93 -12.52 4.10
N ALA A 12 -23.14 -12.50 5.42
CA ALA A 12 -24.35 -11.97 6.06
C ALA A 12 -24.54 -10.48 5.73
N PRO A 13 -25.73 -9.89 6.04
CA PRO A 13 -25.99 -8.46 5.86
C PRO A 13 -24.83 -7.59 6.37
N SER A 14 -24.16 -6.91 5.44
CA SER A 14 -22.93 -6.16 5.73
C SER A 14 -22.61 -5.12 4.65
N ASN A 15 -21.69 -4.22 4.95
CA ASN A 15 -21.15 -3.24 4.01
C ASN A 15 -19.61 -3.34 3.94
N LEU A 16 -19.16 -4.51 3.47
CA LEU A 16 -17.75 -4.92 3.42
C LEU A 16 -16.87 -4.00 2.56
N ASN A 17 -17.45 -3.38 1.52
CA ASN A 17 -16.74 -2.46 0.65
C ASN A 17 -17.67 -1.38 0.07
N ARG A 18 -17.51 -0.15 0.56
CA ARG A 18 -18.30 1.02 0.14
C ARG A 18 -17.60 1.97 -0.83
N ASP A 19 -18.40 2.81 -1.47
CA ASP A 19 -17.95 3.99 -2.21
C ASP A 19 -17.82 5.24 -1.32
N ASP A 20 -17.64 6.40 -1.94
CA ASP A 20 -17.50 7.71 -1.29
C ASP A 20 -18.81 8.24 -0.67
N THR A 21 -19.96 7.73 -1.09
CA THR A 21 -21.27 8.08 -0.51
C THR A 21 -21.62 7.22 0.70
N GLY A 22 -20.91 6.11 0.89
CA GLY A 22 -21.14 5.15 1.96
C GLY A 22 -21.93 3.91 1.53
N ALA A 23 -22.45 3.91 0.29
CA ALA A 23 -23.16 2.79 -0.31
C ALA A 23 -22.26 1.58 -0.58
N PRO A 24 -22.73 0.33 -0.40
CA PRO A 24 -22.02 -0.85 -0.87
C PRO A 24 -21.74 -0.77 -2.37
N LYS A 25 -20.51 -1.09 -2.77
CA LYS A 25 -20.16 -1.09 -4.20
C LYS A 25 -20.95 -2.16 -4.95
N ASP A 26 -21.37 -1.83 -6.16
CA ASP A 26 -22.05 -2.73 -7.07
C ASP A 26 -21.46 -2.67 -8.50
N CYS A 27 -22.03 -3.49 -9.39
CA CYS A 27 -21.86 -3.40 -10.84
C CYS A 27 -23.01 -4.13 -11.57
N TYR A 28 -23.17 -3.90 -12.88
CA TYR A 28 -24.07 -4.70 -13.73
C TYR A 28 -23.35 -5.90 -14.34
N PHE A 29 -23.96 -7.08 -14.24
CA PHE A 29 -23.48 -8.28 -14.92
C PHE A 29 -24.66 -9.20 -15.27
N GLY A 30 -24.76 -9.59 -16.55
CA GLY A 30 -25.88 -10.39 -17.05
C GLY A 30 -27.23 -9.66 -16.95
N GLY A 31 -27.25 -8.35 -17.19
CA GLY A 31 -28.48 -7.54 -17.20
C GLY A 31 -29.02 -7.15 -15.82
N VAL A 32 -28.41 -7.58 -14.72
CA VAL A 32 -28.87 -7.28 -13.36
C VAL A 32 -27.76 -6.69 -12.49
N ARG A 33 -28.15 -5.93 -11.47
CA ARG A 33 -27.23 -5.37 -10.47
C ARG A 33 -26.69 -6.47 -9.56
N ARG A 34 -25.38 -6.48 -9.36
CA ARG A 34 -24.62 -7.40 -8.50
C ARG A 34 -23.87 -6.63 -7.44
N ALA A 35 -23.83 -7.13 -6.22
CA ALA A 35 -22.91 -6.59 -5.21
C ALA A 35 -21.47 -6.85 -5.65
N ARG A 36 -20.56 -5.93 -5.32
CA ARG A 36 -19.17 -5.97 -5.77
C ARG A 36 -18.20 -5.65 -4.64
N ILE A 37 -17.22 -6.53 -4.43
CA ILE A 37 -16.04 -6.23 -3.60
C ILE A 37 -14.87 -5.97 -4.53
N SER A 38 -14.23 -4.82 -4.35
CA SER A 38 -13.16 -4.38 -5.23
C SER A 38 -11.88 -5.22 -5.08
N SER A 39 -11.17 -5.45 -6.19
CA SER A 39 -9.93 -6.25 -6.18
C SER A 39 -8.88 -5.67 -5.23
N GLN A 40 -8.78 -4.34 -5.11
CA GLN A 40 -7.90 -3.68 -4.15
C GLN A 40 -8.27 -3.95 -2.69
N CYS A 41 -9.57 -4.07 -2.40
CA CYS A 41 -10.07 -4.42 -1.07
C CYS A 41 -9.68 -5.86 -0.72
N ILE A 42 -9.88 -6.78 -1.66
CA ILE A 42 -9.50 -8.20 -1.52
C ILE A 42 -7.98 -8.34 -1.35
N LYS A 43 -7.18 -7.71 -2.22
CA LYS A 43 -5.71 -7.71 -2.12
C LYS A 43 -5.23 -7.18 -0.77
N ARG A 44 -5.83 -6.09 -0.27
CA ARG A 44 -5.49 -5.56 1.05
C ARG A 44 -5.87 -6.56 2.16
N ALA A 45 -7.06 -7.14 2.12
CA ALA A 45 -7.50 -8.13 3.11
C ALA A 45 -6.56 -9.33 3.15
N ILE A 46 -6.15 -9.87 1.99
CA ILE A 46 -5.17 -10.96 1.87
C ILE A 46 -3.85 -10.57 2.55
N ARG A 47 -3.28 -9.41 2.21
CA ARG A 47 -2.01 -8.94 2.79
C ARG A 47 -2.10 -8.78 4.31
N THR A 48 -3.18 -8.19 4.79
CA THR A 48 -3.41 -7.99 6.22
C THR A 48 -3.57 -9.33 6.94
N TYR A 49 -4.29 -10.30 6.35
CA TYR A 49 -4.43 -11.62 6.93
C TYR A 49 -3.09 -12.36 7.03
N VAL A 50 -2.27 -12.34 5.96
CA VAL A 50 -0.91 -12.89 5.97
C VAL A 50 -0.09 -12.32 7.13
N GLN A 51 -0.22 -11.01 7.38
CA GLN A 51 0.45 -10.34 8.50
C GLN A 51 -0.09 -10.79 9.86
N GLN A 52 -1.42 -10.81 10.04
CA GLN A 52 -2.06 -11.14 11.32
C GLN A 52 -1.89 -12.60 11.71
N ALA A 53 -1.94 -13.51 10.74
CA ALA A 53 -1.76 -14.94 10.93
C ALA A 53 -0.27 -15.37 10.89
N ASN A 54 0.67 -14.42 10.76
CA ASN A 54 2.11 -14.68 10.67
C ASN A 54 2.48 -15.78 9.65
N LEU A 55 1.83 -15.77 8.48
CA LEU A 55 2.09 -16.77 7.44
C LEU A 55 3.43 -16.57 6.73
N LEU A 56 3.96 -15.34 6.81
CA LEU A 56 5.25 -14.93 6.26
C LEU A 56 6.02 -14.10 7.28
N ASP A 57 7.34 -14.22 7.24
CA ASP A 57 8.24 -13.48 8.11
C ASP A 57 8.21 -11.98 7.78
N VAL A 58 8.56 -11.13 8.75
CA VAL A 58 8.56 -9.66 8.55
C VAL A 58 9.40 -9.26 7.33
N ARG A 59 10.54 -9.92 7.13
CA ARG A 59 11.48 -9.70 6.01
C ARG A 59 10.92 -10.13 4.65
N GLU A 60 9.93 -11.01 4.64
CA GLU A 60 9.27 -11.54 3.44
C GLU A 60 8.00 -10.75 3.06
N ARG A 61 7.78 -9.59 3.70
CA ARG A 61 6.61 -8.75 3.50
C ARG A 61 7.03 -7.34 3.09
N ALA A 62 6.17 -6.69 2.32
CA ALA A 62 6.31 -5.31 1.94
C ALA A 62 5.34 -4.40 2.68
N VAL A 63 5.79 -3.18 2.89
CA VAL A 63 5.01 -2.11 3.49
C VAL A 63 4.58 -1.14 2.40
N ARG A 64 3.31 -0.73 2.44
CA ARG A 64 2.81 0.35 1.58
C ARG A 64 2.72 1.63 2.38
N THR A 65 3.60 2.58 2.13
CA THR A 65 3.79 3.75 3.01
C THR A 65 4.15 5.01 2.23
N LYS A 66 3.77 6.16 2.79
CA LYS A 66 4.39 7.44 2.45
C LYS A 66 5.52 7.80 3.43
N ARG A 67 5.59 7.16 4.60
CA ARG A 67 6.51 7.48 5.68
C ARG A 67 7.87 6.77 5.57
N LEU A 68 8.35 6.50 4.34
CA LEU A 68 9.63 5.80 4.16
C LEU A 68 10.80 6.63 4.73
N ILE A 69 10.77 7.95 4.57
CA ILE A 69 11.76 8.87 5.14
C ILE A 69 11.82 8.70 6.66
N GLY A 70 10.67 8.85 7.34
CA GLY A 70 10.59 8.70 8.79
C GLY A 70 10.96 7.30 9.28
N GLU A 71 10.65 6.25 8.52
CA GLU A 71 11.03 4.87 8.85
C GLU A 71 12.55 4.67 8.81
N ILE A 72 13.23 5.16 7.75
CA ILE A 72 14.69 5.12 7.65
C ILE A 72 15.31 5.93 8.80
N ALA A 73 14.80 7.13 9.05
CA ALA A 73 15.27 8.00 10.13
C ALA A 73 15.13 7.36 11.51
N ALA A 74 13.99 6.73 11.79
CA ALA A 74 13.74 6.03 13.06
C ALA A 74 14.72 4.88 13.28
N ARG A 75 15.04 4.09 12.24
CA ARG A 75 16.02 3.00 12.33
C ARG A 75 17.44 3.52 12.58
N LEU A 76 17.83 4.60 11.91
CA LEU A 76 19.12 5.26 12.15
C LEU A 76 19.21 5.80 13.59
N ALA A 77 18.13 6.37 14.12
CA ALA A 77 18.08 6.83 15.50
C ALA A 77 18.19 5.68 16.52
N GLN A 78 17.57 4.53 16.23
CA GLN A 78 17.76 3.31 17.03
C GLN A 78 19.22 2.83 17.02
N ASN A 79 19.95 3.10 15.93
CA ASN A 79 21.39 2.82 15.80
C ASN A 79 22.29 3.95 16.38
N GLY A 80 21.72 4.88 17.15
CA GLY A 80 22.46 5.91 17.89
C GLY A 80 22.75 7.19 17.10
N LYS A 81 22.14 7.39 15.93
CA LYS A 81 22.22 8.65 15.19
C LYS A 81 21.26 9.69 15.77
N ASP A 82 21.58 10.97 15.61
CA ASP A 82 20.65 12.05 15.97
C ASP A 82 19.41 12.02 15.06
N GLN A 83 18.21 12.14 15.66
CA GLN A 83 16.95 12.02 14.92
C GLN A 83 16.79 13.10 13.85
N SER A 84 17.15 14.36 14.15
CA SER A 84 16.98 15.48 13.22
C SER A 84 17.90 15.34 12.00
N GLU A 85 19.14 14.90 12.26
CA GLU A 85 20.10 14.62 11.20
C GLU A 85 19.72 13.38 10.40
N ALA A 86 19.17 12.35 11.05
CA ALA A 86 18.70 11.13 10.38
C ALA A 86 17.54 11.42 9.42
N ASP A 87 16.57 12.25 9.84
CA ASP A 87 15.49 12.73 8.97
C ASP A 87 16.03 13.49 7.75
N ARG A 88 16.98 14.40 7.97
CA ARG A 88 17.61 15.19 6.91
C ARG A 88 18.35 14.29 5.91
N VAL A 89 19.18 13.38 6.39
CA VAL A 89 19.96 12.47 5.55
C VAL A 89 19.06 11.48 4.80
N ALA A 90 18.01 10.95 5.43
CA ALA A 90 17.04 10.07 4.77
C ALA A 90 16.32 10.77 3.61
N ARG A 91 16.00 12.07 3.74
CA ARG A 91 15.44 12.87 2.64
C ARG A 91 16.42 12.99 1.48
N ILE A 92 17.65 13.40 1.77
CA ILE A 92 18.71 13.57 0.76
C ILE A 92 18.91 12.26 -0.03
N LEU A 93 18.94 11.11 0.66
CA LEU A 93 19.05 9.80 0.03
C LEU A 93 17.94 9.53 -0.99
N LEU A 94 16.66 9.75 -0.62
CA LEU A 94 15.54 9.46 -1.53
C LEU A 94 15.42 10.49 -2.65
N GLN A 95 15.76 11.75 -2.41
CA GLN A 95 15.82 12.79 -3.42
C GLN A 95 16.88 12.50 -4.50
N SER A 96 17.94 11.75 -4.16
CA SER A 96 18.97 11.28 -5.12
C SER A 96 18.38 10.51 -6.30
N VAL A 97 17.29 9.78 -6.06
CA VAL A 97 16.58 8.98 -7.07
C VAL A 97 15.28 9.63 -7.54
N GLY A 98 15.05 10.90 -7.16
CA GLY A 98 13.88 11.69 -7.56
C GLY A 98 12.64 11.48 -6.69
N ILE A 99 12.72 10.69 -5.61
CA ILE A 99 11.61 10.52 -4.67
C ILE A 99 11.60 11.73 -3.74
N GLN A 100 10.68 12.67 -3.98
CA GLN A 100 10.58 13.92 -3.23
C GLN A 100 9.75 13.78 -1.94
N PRO A 101 10.07 14.57 -0.90
CA PRO A 101 9.23 14.71 0.27
C PRO A 101 7.98 15.54 -0.04
N MET A 102 6.92 15.36 0.74
CA MET A 102 5.70 16.15 0.65
C MET A 102 5.94 17.55 1.24
N SER A 103 5.39 18.59 0.61
CA SER A 103 5.66 19.98 0.98
C SER A 103 5.16 20.39 2.36
N ASP A 104 4.03 19.83 2.81
CA ASP A 104 3.42 20.10 4.12
C ASP A 104 3.91 19.14 5.23
N GLN A 105 4.36 17.94 4.84
CA GLN A 105 4.75 16.86 5.76
C GLN A 105 6.02 16.18 5.25
N PRO A 106 7.19 16.79 5.52
CA PRO A 106 8.40 16.40 4.83
C PRO A 106 9.03 15.10 5.36
N GLU A 107 8.46 14.50 6.40
CA GLU A 107 8.73 13.11 6.80
C GLU A 107 7.99 12.07 5.93
N LYS A 108 7.17 12.53 4.98
CA LYS A 108 6.43 11.72 4.01
C LYS A 108 6.94 11.96 2.59
N THR A 109 6.87 10.94 1.75
CA THR A 109 7.04 11.03 0.30
C THR A 109 5.75 11.53 -0.35
N GLU A 110 5.86 12.19 -1.50
CA GLU A 110 4.69 12.74 -2.23
C GLU A 110 3.65 11.67 -2.58
N TYR A 111 4.12 10.47 -2.94
CA TYR A 111 3.28 9.33 -3.30
C TYR A 111 3.57 8.08 -2.45
N LEU A 112 2.63 7.12 -2.50
CA LEU A 112 2.74 5.84 -1.80
C LEU A 112 3.80 4.96 -2.46
N LEU A 113 4.78 4.55 -1.68
CA LEU A 113 5.73 3.51 -2.06
C LEU A 113 5.24 2.16 -1.56
N PHE A 114 5.50 1.13 -2.34
CA PHE A 114 5.33 -0.25 -1.91
C PHE A 114 6.72 -0.88 -1.90
N ILE A 115 7.27 -1.20 -0.74
CA ILE A 115 8.69 -1.53 -0.62
C ILE A 115 8.86 -2.71 0.35
N GLY A 116 9.75 -3.64 -0.01
CA GLY A 116 10.07 -4.77 0.84
C GLY A 116 10.85 -4.34 2.07
N GLU A 117 10.64 -5.05 3.17
CA GLU A 117 11.39 -4.84 4.41
C GLU A 117 12.91 -4.98 4.19
N ASP A 118 13.33 -5.93 3.37
CA ASP A 118 14.74 -6.14 3.00
C ASP A 118 15.33 -4.95 2.24
N GLN A 119 14.52 -4.29 1.41
CA GLN A 119 14.94 -3.08 0.69
C GLN A 119 15.08 -1.90 1.65
N ILE A 120 14.17 -1.74 2.61
CA ILE A 120 14.29 -0.69 3.64
C ILE A 120 15.59 -0.90 4.43
N ALA A 121 15.88 -2.13 4.86
CA ALA A 121 17.13 -2.44 5.57
C ALA A 121 18.38 -2.07 4.74
N LYS A 122 18.42 -2.48 3.46
CA LYS A 122 19.53 -2.11 2.55
C LYS A 122 19.67 -0.59 2.36
N LEU A 123 18.56 0.16 2.34
CA LEU A 123 18.61 1.63 2.27
C LEU A 123 19.21 2.23 3.55
N VAL A 124 18.86 1.70 4.72
CA VAL A 124 19.47 2.10 6.00
C VAL A 124 20.98 1.81 5.97
N ASP A 125 21.39 0.62 5.52
CA ASP A 125 22.81 0.25 5.42
C ASP A 125 23.60 1.21 4.51
N ILE A 126 23.01 1.64 3.38
CA ILE A 126 23.60 2.65 2.50
C ILE A 126 23.77 3.98 3.26
N VAL A 127 22.74 4.42 3.98
CA VAL A 127 22.81 5.67 4.75
C VAL A 127 23.89 5.60 5.81
N GLU A 128 24.02 4.50 6.54
CA GLU A 128 25.04 4.35 7.57
C GLU A 128 26.44 4.39 6.99
N ARG A 129 26.66 3.71 5.86
CA ARG A 129 27.95 3.66 5.17
C ARG A 129 28.39 5.02 4.65
N TYR A 130 27.44 5.82 4.17
CA TYR A 130 27.68 7.16 3.62
C TYR A 130 27.29 8.29 4.58
N TRP A 131 27.14 8.01 5.88
CA TRP A 131 26.59 8.95 6.86
C TRP A 131 27.30 10.30 6.84
N ASP A 132 28.64 10.28 6.94
CA ASP A 132 29.43 11.52 7.00
C ASP A 132 29.38 12.31 5.69
N THR A 133 29.34 11.63 4.55
CA THR A 133 29.19 12.26 3.23
C THR A 133 27.82 12.91 3.10
N LEU A 134 26.75 12.18 3.45
CA LEU A 134 25.38 12.67 3.34
C LEU A 134 25.10 13.83 4.29
N ARG A 135 25.72 13.79 5.48
CA ARG A 135 25.59 14.86 6.48
C ARG A 135 26.18 16.19 6.01
N GLN A 136 27.23 16.17 5.21
CA GLN A 136 27.87 17.38 4.70
C GLN A 136 27.09 18.06 3.56
N ILE A 137 26.09 17.38 2.99
CA ILE A 137 25.29 17.92 1.90
C ILE A 137 24.24 18.88 2.48
N ASP A 138 24.29 20.14 2.05
CA ASP A 138 23.27 21.12 2.38
C ASP A 138 22.05 20.92 1.46
N PRO A 139 20.84 20.68 2.00
CA PRO A 139 19.62 20.57 1.21
C PRO A 139 19.32 21.83 0.37
N ALA A 140 19.92 22.98 0.69
CA ALA A 140 19.70 24.26 0.00
C ALA A 140 20.43 24.41 -1.37
N SER A 141 21.28 23.47 -1.79
CA SER A 141 21.99 23.57 -3.09
C SER A 141 21.10 23.38 -4.35
N GLY A 142 19.78 23.40 -4.18
CA GLY A 142 18.77 23.46 -5.26
C GLY A 142 17.95 24.75 -5.32
N GLU A 143 18.20 25.71 -4.43
CA GLU A 143 17.55 27.01 -4.43
C GLU A 143 18.58 28.10 -4.76
N ASP A 144 18.59 28.59 -6.00
CA ASP A 144 18.96 30.00 -6.19
C ASP A 144 18.36 30.62 -7.47
N GLU A 145 17.91 31.86 -7.26
CA GLU A 145 17.39 32.89 -8.17
C GLU A 145 15.99 32.71 -8.81
N GLN A 146 14.97 33.00 -8.00
CA GLN A 146 13.80 33.71 -8.49
C GLN A 146 14.18 35.16 -8.89
N LYS A 147 14.25 35.43 -10.19
CA LYS A 147 13.91 36.76 -10.73
C LYS A 147 12.88 36.63 -11.86
N SER A 148 11.69 37.16 -11.54
CA SER A 148 10.65 37.73 -12.42
C SER A 148 10.08 36.89 -13.58
N GLY A 149 8.78 36.54 -13.45
CA GLY A 149 7.78 36.80 -14.51
C GLY A 149 7.33 35.66 -15.45
N ARG A 150 6.18 35.03 -15.13
CA ARG A 150 5.21 34.35 -16.04
C ARG A 150 5.56 32.93 -16.60
N PRO A 151 4.57 32.12 -17.05
CA PRO A 151 4.08 30.95 -16.29
C PRO A 151 4.51 29.55 -16.78
N LYS A 152 4.63 28.65 -15.78
CA LYS A 152 4.63 27.16 -15.72
C LYS A 152 4.69 26.35 -17.03
N LYS A 153 5.90 25.92 -17.38
CA LYS A 153 6.19 24.55 -17.89
C LYS A 153 6.88 23.76 -16.77
N LYS A 154 6.34 22.57 -16.45
CA LYS A 154 6.82 21.66 -15.38
C LYS A 154 8.35 21.49 -15.45
N LYS A 155 9.05 22.05 -14.46
CA LYS A 155 10.49 21.84 -14.23
C LYS A 155 10.69 20.40 -13.73
N LYS A 156 11.68 19.71 -14.30
CA LYS A 156 12.34 18.56 -13.67
C LYS A 156 12.86 19.05 -12.31
N GLU A 157 12.21 18.65 -11.23
CA GLU A 157 12.59 19.01 -9.87
C GLU A 157 13.89 18.32 -9.48
N ALA A 158 14.69 19.03 -8.69
CA ALA A 158 16.11 18.80 -8.50
C ALA A 158 16.42 17.41 -7.91
N LYS A 159 17.22 16.63 -8.64
CA LYS A 159 18.02 15.58 -8.01
C LYS A 159 19.04 16.28 -7.13
N ALA A 160 19.07 15.98 -5.84
CA ALA A 160 20.15 16.43 -4.97
C ALA A 160 21.49 16.03 -5.61
N ALA A 161 22.46 16.95 -5.65
CA ALA A 161 23.77 16.75 -6.26
C ALA A 161 24.62 15.79 -5.40
N LEU A 162 24.21 14.53 -5.36
CA LEU A 162 24.91 13.44 -4.69
C LEU A 162 25.93 12.81 -5.63
N PRO A 163 27.03 12.24 -5.09
CA PRO A 163 27.92 11.39 -5.86
C PRO A 163 27.11 10.33 -6.62
N GLU A 164 27.38 10.18 -7.91
CA GLU A 164 26.64 9.26 -8.80
C GLU A 164 26.62 7.82 -8.25
N THR A 165 27.67 7.44 -7.52
CA THR A 165 27.79 6.17 -6.79
C THR A 165 26.62 5.91 -5.83
N ILE A 166 26.25 6.88 -4.98
CA ILE A 166 25.19 6.69 -3.97
C ILE A 166 23.84 6.54 -4.67
N SER A 167 23.56 7.42 -5.63
CA SER A 167 22.33 7.38 -6.43
C SER A 167 22.18 6.04 -7.19
N SER A 168 23.29 5.48 -7.67
CA SER A 168 23.34 4.19 -8.36
C SER A 168 23.07 3.01 -7.40
N GLU A 169 23.64 3.03 -6.19
CA GLU A 169 23.37 2.00 -5.18
C GLU A 169 21.90 2.00 -4.74
N VAL A 170 21.31 3.18 -4.49
CA VAL A 170 19.88 3.29 -4.13
C VAL A 170 19.00 2.73 -5.25
N LYS A 171 19.28 3.07 -6.51
CA LYS A 171 18.57 2.47 -7.65
C LYS A 171 18.75 0.97 -7.72
N THR A 172 19.97 0.48 -7.47
CA THR A 172 20.25 -0.96 -7.45
C THR A 172 19.41 -1.68 -6.41
N VAL A 173 19.28 -1.13 -5.19
CA VAL A 173 18.41 -1.68 -4.14
C VAL A 173 16.94 -1.66 -4.56
N LEU A 174 16.48 -0.57 -5.15
CA LEU A 174 15.09 -0.46 -5.60
C LEU A 174 14.79 -1.36 -6.80
N ASN A 175 15.75 -1.62 -7.67
CA ASN A 175 15.59 -2.45 -8.87
C ASN A 175 15.81 -3.95 -8.59
N ALA A 176 16.56 -4.28 -7.54
CA ALA A 176 16.82 -5.66 -7.17
C ALA A 176 15.52 -6.39 -6.75
N PRO A 177 15.43 -7.71 -7.03
CA PRO A 177 14.41 -8.56 -6.43
C PRO A 177 14.38 -8.39 -4.91
N SER A 178 13.17 -8.27 -4.38
CA SER A 178 12.92 -8.19 -2.94
C SER A 178 12.42 -9.54 -2.46
N ALA A 179 12.73 -9.89 -1.20
CA ALA A 179 12.13 -11.05 -0.54
C ALA A 179 10.63 -10.85 -0.22
N ALA A 180 10.09 -9.65 -0.45
CA ALA A 180 8.69 -9.35 -0.19
C ALA A 180 7.73 -10.05 -1.14
N VAL A 181 7.05 -11.08 -0.64
CA VAL A 181 6.12 -11.92 -1.41
C VAL A 181 4.92 -11.14 -1.90
N ASP A 182 4.34 -10.26 -1.08
CA ASP A 182 3.17 -9.47 -1.48
C ASP A 182 3.52 -8.42 -2.55
N LEU A 183 4.76 -7.91 -2.55
CA LEU A 183 5.28 -7.08 -3.64
C LEU A 183 5.44 -7.89 -4.92
N ALA A 184 6.02 -9.09 -4.84
CA ALA A 184 6.15 -10.00 -5.97
C ALA A 184 4.78 -10.44 -6.55
N LEU A 185 3.79 -10.68 -5.70
CA LEU A 185 2.44 -11.08 -6.10
C LEU A 185 1.67 -9.93 -6.75
N PHE A 186 1.67 -8.73 -6.16
CA PHE A 186 0.78 -7.64 -6.56
C PHE A 186 1.45 -6.56 -7.41
N GLY A 187 2.76 -6.67 -7.61
CA GLY A 187 3.55 -5.76 -8.41
C GLY A 187 3.74 -4.40 -7.75
N ARG A 188 4.56 -3.58 -8.40
CA ARG A 188 4.93 -2.24 -7.97
C ARG A 188 5.20 -1.34 -9.15
N MET A 189 4.81 -0.09 -9.01
CA MET A 189 5.22 1.01 -9.89
C MET A 189 5.81 2.13 -9.03
N ILE A 190 6.99 2.63 -9.41
CA ILE A 190 7.62 3.82 -8.83
C ILE A 190 7.80 4.81 -9.98
N ALA A 191 7.20 5.99 -9.88
CA ALA A 191 7.15 6.93 -10.99
C ALA A 191 8.54 7.46 -11.37
N ASP A 192 9.36 7.81 -10.37
CA ASP A 192 10.68 8.42 -10.57
C ASP A 192 11.80 7.39 -10.79
N VAL A 193 11.51 6.10 -10.52
CA VAL A 193 12.42 4.98 -10.75
C VAL A 193 11.71 3.91 -11.61
N PRO A 194 11.55 4.15 -12.93
CA PRO A 194 10.82 3.25 -13.81
C PRO A 194 11.39 1.83 -13.83
N ASP A 195 12.71 1.69 -13.72
CA ASP A 195 13.41 0.40 -13.67
C ASP A 195 13.09 -0.41 -12.38
N GLY A 196 12.56 0.26 -11.35
CA GLY A 196 12.13 -0.37 -10.10
C GLY A 196 10.71 -0.96 -10.17
N ARG A 197 10.10 -0.94 -11.37
CA ARG A 197 8.80 -1.55 -11.64
C ARG A 197 8.89 -3.06 -11.52
N VAL A 198 7.92 -3.64 -10.82
CA VAL A 198 7.76 -5.10 -10.70
C VAL A 198 6.38 -5.44 -11.27
N ASP A 199 6.36 -6.25 -12.32
CA ASP A 199 5.10 -6.75 -12.87
C ASP A 199 4.49 -7.79 -11.93
N ALA A 200 3.19 -7.68 -11.69
CA ALA A 200 2.49 -8.54 -10.75
C ALA A 200 2.47 -10.00 -11.21
N ALA A 201 2.77 -10.93 -10.31
CA ALA A 201 2.61 -12.36 -10.57
C ALA A 201 1.17 -12.86 -10.39
N SER A 202 0.26 -12.04 -9.83
CA SER A 202 -1.14 -12.43 -9.59
C SER A 202 -2.14 -11.48 -10.23
N GLN A 203 -3.24 -12.04 -10.72
CA GLN A 203 -4.41 -11.29 -11.14
C GLN A 203 -5.55 -11.58 -10.16
N VAL A 204 -6.07 -10.54 -9.51
CA VAL A 204 -7.19 -10.66 -8.59
C VAL A 204 -8.37 -9.89 -9.18
N ALA A 205 -9.47 -10.59 -9.46
CA ALA A 205 -10.68 -9.98 -9.99
C ALA A 205 -11.45 -9.24 -8.89
N HIS A 206 -12.37 -8.37 -9.33
CA HIS A 206 -13.45 -7.93 -8.45
C HIS A 206 -14.31 -9.14 -8.12
N ALA A 207 -14.69 -9.30 -6.85
CA ALA A 207 -15.69 -10.29 -6.50
C ALA A 207 -17.07 -9.73 -6.78
N ILE A 208 -17.95 -10.52 -7.39
CA ILE A 208 -19.32 -10.11 -7.71
C ILE A 208 -20.32 -11.14 -7.20
N SER A 209 -21.53 -10.71 -6.84
CA SER A 209 -22.57 -11.63 -6.38
C SER A 209 -23.05 -12.58 -7.48
N THR A 210 -23.29 -13.84 -7.12
CA THR A 210 -23.81 -14.89 -8.01
C THR A 210 -25.29 -14.77 -8.31
N HIS A 211 -26.00 -13.91 -7.58
CA HIS A 211 -27.39 -13.51 -7.82
C HIS A 211 -27.55 -11.97 -7.89
N GLN A 212 -28.71 -11.50 -8.35
CA GLN A 212 -29.09 -10.09 -8.28
C GLN A 212 -29.12 -9.64 -6.82
N VAL A 213 -28.75 -8.37 -6.57
CA VAL A 213 -28.79 -7.77 -5.24
C VAL A 213 -29.69 -6.53 -5.23
N SER A 214 -30.50 -6.46 -4.19
CA SER A 214 -31.19 -5.26 -3.73
C SER A 214 -30.39 -4.66 -2.58
N VAL A 215 -30.17 -3.35 -2.65
CA VAL A 215 -29.59 -2.60 -1.52
C VAL A 215 -30.69 -2.40 -0.49
N GLU A 216 -30.36 -2.67 0.77
CA GLU A 216 -31.24 -2.45 1.91
C GLU A 216 -30.71 -1.29 2.75
N PHE A 217 -31.63 -0.66 3.50
CA PHE A 217 -31.35 0.53 4.30
C PHE A 217 -31.60 0.22 5.76
N ASP A 218 -30.62 0.52 6.60
CA ASP A 218 -30.74 0.51 8.04
C ASP A 218 -30.89 1.95 8.54
N TYR A 219 -32.02 2.24 9.17
CA TYR A 219 -32.32 3.52 9.78
C TYR A 219 -31.96 3.43 11.27
N PHE A 220 -30.97 4.21 11.68
CA PHE A 220 -30.46 4.18 13.05
C PHE A 220 -30.54 5.56 13.69
N THR A 221 -30.67 5.54 15.02
CA THR A 221 -30.66 6.71 15.88
C THR A 221 -29.51 6.59 16.87
N ALA A 222 -28.89 7.71 17.25
CA ALA A 222 -28.04 7.80 18.42
C ALA A 222 -28.77 8.61 19.49
N VAL A 223 -28.89 8.04 20.68
CA VAL A 223 -29.58 8.65 21.82
C VAL A 223 -28.54 9.27 22.73
N ASP A 224 -28.81 10.48 23.24
CA ASP A 224 -28.01 11.08 24.32
C ASP A 224 -28.62 10.68 25.68
N ASP A 225 -27.85 9.89 26.43
CA ASP A 225 -28.25 9.36 27.73
C ASP A 225 -28.43 10.46 28.81
N LEU A 226 -27.92 11.67 28.59
CA LEU A 226 -28.03 12.82 29.50
C LEU A 226 -29.08 13.86 29.06
N LEU A 227 -29.86 13.57 28.02
CA LEU A 227 -30.96 14.45 27.60
C LEU A 227 -31.97 14.68 28.75
N PRO A 228 -32.36 15.94 29.03
CA PRO A 228 -33.38 16.24 30.02
C PRO A 228 -34.69 15.50 29.68
N GLN A 229 -35.34 14.88 30.68
CA GLN A 229 -36.51 13.99 30.49
C GLN A 229 -37.70 14.64 29.75
N GLU A 230 -37.78 15.97 29.71
CA GLU A 230 -38.81 16.71 28.98
C GLU A 230 -38.53 16.84 27.47
N LYS A 231 -37.30 16.54 27.02
CA LYS A 231 -36.91 16.50 25.61
C LYS A 231 -36.80 15.05 25.14
N THR A 232 -37.76 14.62 24.33
CA THR A 232 -37.68 13.35 23.61
C THR A 232 -37.10 13.59 22.22
N GLY A 233 -36.13 12.77 21.80
CA GLY A 233 -35.52 12.88 20.48
C GLY A 233 -34.25 12.06 20.35
N ALA A 234 -33.92 11.67 19.12
CA ALA A 234 -32.59 11.19 18.78
C ALA A 234 -31.73 12.40 18.40
N ASP A 235 -30.56 12.52 19.03
CA ASP A 235 -29.60 13.60 18.73
C ASP A 235 -28.94 13.42 17.36
N MET A 236 -28.87 12.17 16.89
CA MET A 236 -28.43 11.84 15.55
C MET A 236 -29.37 10.82 14.92
N ILE A 237 -29.71 11.06 13.67
CA ILE A 237 -30.43 10.14 12.80
C ILE A 237 -29.57 9.90 11.58
N GLY A 238 -29.46 8.65 11.14
CA GLY A 238 -28.75 8.31 9.92
C GLY A 238 -29.36 7.12 9.23
N THR A 239 -29.00 6.97 7.96
CA THR A 239 -29.28 5.78 7.17
C THR A 239 -27.96 5.21 6.69
N VAL A 240 -27.77 3.90 6.82
CA VAL A 240 -26.68 3.18 6.17
C VAL A 240 -27.22 2.14 5.22
N GLU A 241 -26.56 2.00 4.09
CA GLU A 241 -26.88 0.97 3.12
C GLU A 241 -26.06 -0.30 3.36
N PHE A 242 -26.68 -1.46 3.16
CA PHE A 242 -26.04 -2.77 3.25
C PHE A 242 -26.63 -3.75 2.24
N ASN A 243 -25.97 -4.90 2.07
CA ASN A 243 -26.52 -6.04 1.35
C ASN A 243 -26.05 -7.37 1.97
N SER A 244 -26.69 -8.46 1.56
CA SER A 244 -26.25 -9.83 1.83
C SER A 244 -26.11 -10.56 0.49
N ALA A 245 -24.99 -11.25 0.27
CA ALA A 245 -24.77 -11.93 -1.00
C ALA A 245 -23.78 -13.09 -0.91
N CYS A 246 -23.98 -14.07 -1.80
CA CYS A 246 -22.98 -15.05 -2.17
C CYS A 246 -22.09 -14.52 -3.30
N TYR A 247 -20.82 -14.25 -3.00
CA TYR A 247 -19.85 -13.71 -3.94
C TYR A 247 -19.06 -14.81 -4.63
N TYR A 248 -18.89 -14.67 -5.94
CA TYR A 248 -17.85 -15.35 -6.70
C TYR A 248 -16.56 -14.53 -6.66
N ARG A 249 -15.49 -15.17 -6.19
CA ARG A 249 -14.15 -14.60 -6.07
C ARG A 249 -13.21 -15.37 -6.99
N TYR A 250 -12.46 -14.64 -7.82
CA TYR A 250 -11.48 -15.22 -8.72
C TYR A 250 -10.11 -14.56 -8.53
N ALA A 251 -9.09 -15.39 -8.50
CA ALA A 251 -7.71 -14.96 -8.63
C ALA A 251 -6.87 -16.01 -9.36
N ASN A 252 -5.79 -15.60 -9.99
CA ASN A 252 -4.75 -16.50 -10.46
C ASN A 252 -3.36 -16.05 -9.99
N VAL A 253 -2.42 -16.99 -10.00
CA VAL A 253 -1.01 -16.74 -9.76
C VAL A 253 -0.20 -17.41 -10.87
N ASP A 254 0.60 -16.62 -11.59
CA ASP A 254 1.66 -17.10 -12.46
C ASP A 254 2.88 -17.48 -11.61
N ILE A 255 3.16 -18.78 -11.53
CA ILE A 255 4.25 -19.30 -10.71
C ILE A 255 5.62 -18.92 -11.28
N GLU A 256 5.75 -18.84 -12.61
CA GLU A 256 7.02 -18.49 -13.24
C GLU A 256 7.34 -17.01 -13.00
N GLN A 257 6.34 -16.15 -13.14
CA GLN A 257 6.50 -14.73 -12.82
C GLN A 257 6.76 -14.51 -11.31
N LEU A 258 6.14 -15.30 -10.43
CA LEU A 258 6.37 -15.21 -8.98
C LEU A 258 7.82 -15.57 -8.63
N VAL A 259 8.33 -16.69 -9.14
CA VAL A 259 9.73 -17.11 -8.94
C VAL A 259 10.69 -16.08 -9.50
N LYS A 260 10.42 -15.54 -10.70
CA LYS A 260 11.22 -14.46 -11.30
C LYS A 260 11.26 -13.22 -10.41
N ASN A 261 10.11 -12.79 -9.88
CA ASN A 261 10.01 -11.61 -9.02
C ASN A 261 10.74 -11.79 -7.68
N LEU A 262 10.86 -13.02 -7.19
CA LEU A 262 11.59 -13.40 -5.97
C LEU A 262 13.05 -13.77 -6.23
N GLY A 263 13.61 -13.37 -7.37
CA GLY A 263 15.03 -13.58 -7.68
C GLY A 263 15.41 -15.04 -7.93
N GLY A 264 14.46 -15.89 -8.31
CA GLY A 264 14.69 -17.32 -8.55
C GLY A 264 14.51 -18.20 -7.31
N ASP A 265 14.10 -17.64 -6.17
CA ASP A 265 13.87 -18.41 -4.94
C ASP A 265 12.56 -19.23 -5.03
N ILE A 266 12.71 -20.51 -5.34
CA ILE A 266 11.59 -21.45 -5.51
C ILE A 266 10.93 -21.78 -4.17
N ASP A 267 11.69 -21.85 -3.08
CA ASP A 267 11.14 -22.23 -1.77
C ASP A 267 10.34 -21.08 -1.17
N LEU A 268 10.83 -19.84 -1.31
CA LEU A 268 10.09 -18.64 -0.96
C LEU A 268 8.85 -18.47 -1.85
N ALA A 269 8.94 -18.76 -3.15
CA ALA A 269 7.77 -18.74 -4.02
C ALA A 269 6.71 -19.77 -3.61
N ARG A 270 7.12 -20.98 -3.21
CA ARG A 270 6.22 -22.02 -2.69
C ARG A 270 5.56 -21.59 -1.37
N LYS A 271 6.34 -21.07 -0.42
CA LYS A 271 5.85 -20.53 0.86
C LYS A 271 4.87 -19.39 0.61
N GLY A 272 5.22 -18.47 -0.28
CA GLY A 272 4.40 -17.33 -0.68
C GLY A 272 3.08 -17.72 -1.34
N LEU A 273 3.10 -18.72 -2.22
CA LEU A 273 1.89 -19.27 -2.82
C LEU A 273 0.97 -19.90 -1.76
N ALA A 274 1.52 -20.70 -0.85
CA ALA A 274 0.75 -21.32 0.23
C ALA A 274 0.11 -20.26 1.15
N ALA A 275 0.87 -19.23 1.52
CA ALA A 275 0.38 -18.09 2.29
C ALA A 275 -0.73 -17.33 1.54
N PHE A 276 -0.56 -17.08 0.24
CA PHE A 276 -1.57 -16.45 -0.60
C PHE A 276 -2.86 -17.26 -0.67
N LEU A 277 -2.78 -18.56 -0.94
CA LEU A 277 -3.96 -19.44 -1.04
C LEU A 277 -4.72 -19.50 0.28
N THR A 278 -4.01 -19.68 1.40
CA THR A 278 -4.59 -19.69 2.75
C THR A 278 -5.28 -18.36 3.03
N ALA A 279 -4.59 -17.25 2.81
CA ALA A 279 -5.14 -15.92 3.05
C ALA A 279 -6.30 -15.58 2.08
N ALA A 280 -6.28 -16.05 0.84
CA ALA A 280 -7.36 -15.82 -0.11
C ALA A 280 -8.67 -16.48 0.37
N VAL A 281 -8.60 -17.65 0.99
CA VAL A 281 -9.78 -18.33 1.57
C VAL A 281 -10.27 -17.62 2.82
N HIS A 282 -9.38 -17.29 3.76
CA HIS A 282 -9.78 -16.81 5.09
C HIS A 282 -9.92 -15.30 5.24
N ALA A 283 -9.26 -14.50 4.41
CA ALA A 283 -9.29 -13.06 4.54
C ALA A 283 -10.69 -12.50 4.21
N VAL A 284 -11.22 -11.69 5.11
CA VAL A 284 -12.47 -10.96 4.93
C VAL A 284 -12.19 -9.46 4.97
N PRO A 285 -12.77 -8.65 4.06
CA PRO A 285 -12.72 -7.20 4.16
C PRO A 285 -13.26 -6.68 5.50
N THR A 286 -12.54 -5.75 6.13
CA THR A 286 -12.89 -5.22 7.46
C THR A 286 -13.83 -4.01 7.42
N GLY A 287 -14.45 -3.71 6.28
CA GLY A 287 -15.35 -2.56 6.14
C GLY A 287 -16.64 -2.79 6.90
N LYS A 288 -16.99 -1.87 7.83
CA LYS A 288 -18.26 -1.90 8.60
C LYS A 288 -18.59 -3.28 9.18
N GLN A 289 -17.57 -3.97 9.72
CA GLN A 289 -17.73 -5.23 10.46
C GLN A 289 -18.01 -5.03 11.96
N ASN A 290 -17.78 -3.81 12.48
CA ASN A 290 -17.98 -3.42 13.86
C ASN A 290 -19.15 -2.44 13.97
#